data_AF-A0A4R6JGY3-F1
#
_entry.id   AF-A0A4R6JGY3-F1
#
_cell.length_a   1.000
_cell.length_b   1.000
_cell.length_c   1.000
_cell.angle_alpha   90.00
_cell.angle_beta   90.00
_cell.angle_gamma   90.00
#
_symmetry.space_group_name_H-M   'P 1'
#
loop_
_entity.id
_entity.type
_entity.pdbx_description
1 polymer ?
#
loop_
_entity_poly.entity_id
_entity_poly.type
_entity_poly.pdbx_seq_one_letter_code
_entity_poly.pdbx_strand_id
1 'polypeptide(L)'
;MDETKTAPRFESAPARSSLPDWYPDLLDRISAHVATGHRRAVTAANKERLGSYWSIGKEILDRQQAEGWGSRVIYRLSTDLKSRFSGAKGYSPRNLKYMRTFAAAWPDPSFVQQAVLGTSSTRSRL
;
A
#
# COMPACT_ATOMS: atom_id res chain seq x y z
N MET A 1 27.52 42.09 -9.01
CA MET A 1 27.51 40.72 -9.56
C MET A 1 26.20 40.11 -9.13
N ASP A 2 25.27 40.11 -10.09
CA ASP A 2 23.92 39.57 -9.99
C ASP A 2 24.00 38.07 -10.29
N GLU A 3 23.44 37.25 -9.41
CA GLU A 3 23.11 35.86 -9.72
C GLU A 3 21.85 35.48 -8.96
N THR A 4 20.75 36.15 -9.28
CA THR A 4 19.42 35.63 -8.97
C THR A 4 19.16 34.38 -9.83
N LYS A 5 19.51 33.22 -9.26
CA LYS A 5 19.19 31.87 -9.72
C LYS A 5 17.69 31.76 -10.00
N THR A 6 17.31 31.95 -11.26
CA THR A 6 15.95 31.76 -11.77
C THR A 6 15.61 30.28 -11.68
N ALA A 7 14.75 29.92 -10.72
CA ALA A 7 14.11 28.61 -10.71
C ALA A 7 13.26 28.46 -11.99
N PRO A 8 13.20 27.27 -12.62
CA PRO A 8 12.35 27.08 -13.79
C PRO A 8 10.90 27.30 -13.35
N ARG A 9 10.32 28.40 -13.84
CA ARG A 9 8.90 28.67 -13.76
C ARG A 9 8.25 27.59 -14.61
N PHE A 10 7.46 26.68 -14.01
CA PHE A 10 6.59 25.82 -14.80
C PHE A 10 5.82 26.75 -15.73
N GLU A 11 6.05 26.62 -17.03
CA GLU A 11 5.34 27.40 -18.03
C GLU A 11 3.85 27.19 -17.77
N SER A 12 3.11 28.27 -17.51
CA SER A 12 1.71 28.18 -17.13
C SER A 12 0.94 27.43 -18.21
N ALA A 13 0.17 26.42 -17.81
CA ALA A 13 -0.64 25.66 -18.76
C ALA A 13 -1.55 26.62 -19.58
N PRO A 14 -1.71 26.39 -20.90
CA PRO A 14 -2.58 27.21 -21.73
C PRO A 14 -4.02 27.17 -21.21
N ALA A 15 -4.78 28.26 -21.45
CA ALA A 15 -6.19 28.31 -21.09
C ALA A 15 -6.96 27.19 -21.83
N ARG A 16 -7.95 26.58 -21.17
CA ARG A 16 -8.73 25.50 -21.81
C ARG A 16 -9.41 25.92 -23.12
N SER A 17 -9.75 27.20 -23.25
CA SER A 17 -10.35 27.78 -24.46
C SER A 17 -9.38 27.92 -25.63
N SER A 18 -8.07 27.87 -25.40
CA SER A 18 -7.05 27.90 -26.46
C SER A 18 -6.57 26.50 -26.87
N LEU A 19 -7.17 25.44 -26.32
CA LEU A 19 -6.84 24.07 -26.65
C LEU A 19 -7.65 23.60 -27.88
N PRO A 20 -7.08 22.74 -28.73
CA PRO A 20 -7.83 22.17 -29.85
C PRO A 20 -9.02 21.32 -29.39
N ASP A 21 -10.04 21.21 -30.23
CA ASP A 21 -11.27 20.46 -29.95
C ASP A 21 -11.03 18.98 -29.62
N TRP A 22 -9.91 18.40 -30.08
CA TRP A 22 -9.52 17.00 -29.79
C TRP A 22 -8.91 16.80 -28.40
N TYR A 23 -8.56 17.87 -27.69
CA TYR A 23 -7.85 17.78 -26.41
C TYR A 23 -8.66 17.09 -25.31
N PRO A 24 -9.97 17.35 -25.11
CA PRO A 24 -10.77 16.64 -24.11
C PRO A 24 -10.70 15.11 -24.29
N ASP A 25 -10.81 14.62 -25.52
CA ASP A 25 -10.70 13.18 -25.82
C ASP A 25 -9.31 12.61 -25.52
N LEU A 26 -8.25 13.39 -25.74
CA LEU A 26 -6.90 12.99 -25.33
C LEU A 26 -6.79 12.93 -23.80
N LEU A 27 -7.26 13.96 -23.10
CA LEU A 27 -7.22 14.04 -21.65
C LEU A 27 -7.98 12.88 -21.00
N ASP A 28 -9.16 12.55 -21.51
CA ASP A 28 -9.97 11.44 -21.00
C ASP A 28 -9.27 10.10 -21.21
N ARG A 29 -8.68 9.86 -22.39
CA ARG A 29 -7.92 8.63 -22.66
C ARG A 29 -6.69 8.50 -21.76
N ILE A 30 -5.91 9.58 -21.59
CA ILE A 30 -4.74 9.58 -20.69
C ILE A 30 -5.18 9.36 -19.24
N SER A 31 -6.22 10.05 -18.80
CA SER A 31 -6.75 9.93 -17.44
C SER A 31 -7.23 8.51 -17.15
N ALA A 32 -7.92 7.86 -18.09
CA ALA A 32 -8.33 6.46 -17.98
C ALA A 32 -7.12 5.50 -17.88
N HIS A 33 -6.06 5.77 -18.64
CA HIS A 33 -4.82 4.98 -18.57
C HIS A 33 -4.15 5.13 -17.19
N VAL A 34 -4.01 6.37 -16.71
CA VAL A 34 -3.44 6.67 -15.39
C VAL A 34 -4.25 6.02 -14.27
N ALA A 35 -5.58 6.15 -14.30
CA ALA A 35 -6.46 5.55 -13.30
C ALA A 35 -6.35 4.02 -13.28
N THR A 36 -6.25 3.39 -14.46
CA THR A 36 -6.07 1.94 -14.58
C THR A 36 -4.72 1.50 -14.01
N GLY A 37 -3.63 2.20 -14.36
CA GLY A 37 -2.29 1.92 -13.83
C GLY A 37 -2.24 2.07 -12.31
N HIS A 38 -2.81 3.16 -11.78
CA HIS A 38 -2.86 3.41 -10.34
C HIS A 38 -3.64 2.31 -9.59
N ARG A 39 -4.82 1.94 -10.08
CA ARG A 39 -5.62 0.84 -9.48
C ARG A 39 -4.83 -0.46 -9.45
N ARG A 40 -4.17 -0.83 -10.55
CA ARG A 40 -3.33 -2.04 -10.61
C ARG A 40 -2.19 -2.00 -9.60
N ALA A 41 -1.49 -0.86 -9.49
CA ALA A 41 -0.41 -0.68 -8.55
C ALA A 41 -0.89 -0.80 -7.09
N VAL A 42 -2.01 -0.14 -6.74
CA VAL A 42 -2.61 -0.22 -5.40
C VAL A 42 -3.05 -1.66 -5.08
N THR A 43 -3.72 -2.35 -6.00
CA THR A 43 -4.13 -3.75 -5.82
C THR A 43 -2.92 -4.66 -5.61
N ALA A 44 -1.87 -4.53 -6.43
CA ALA A 44 -0.64 -5.32 -6.29
C ALA A 44 0.06 -5.06 -4.95
N ALA A 45 0.24 -3.79 -4.57
CA ALA A 45 0.86 -3.42 -3.30
C ALA A 45 0.03 -3.90 -2.09
N ASN A 46 -1.30 -3.86 -2.17
CA ASN A 46 -2.16 -4.36 -1.10
C ASN A 46 -2.08 -5.89 -0.98
N LYS A 47 -2.02 -6.62 -2.09
CA LYS A 47 -1.82 -8.08 -2.09
C LYS A 47 -0.54 -8.45 -1.36
N GLU A 48 0.56 -7.82 -1.73
CA GLU A 48 1.86 -8.08 -1.14
C GLU A 48 1.89 -7.73 0.35
N ARG A 49 1.30 -6.58 0.72
CA ARG A 49 1.20 -6.16 2.12
C ARG A 49 0.40 -7.14 2.96
N LEU A 50 -0.77 -7.58 2.49
CA LEU A 50 -1.60 -8.53 3.23
C LEU A 50 -0.90 -9.89 3.39
N GLY A 51 -0.25 -10.39 2.33
CA GLY A 51 0.53 -11.63 2.40
C GLY A 51 1.71 -11.55 3.36
N SER A 52 2.46 -10.45 3.31
CA SER A 52 3.56 -10.18 4.24
C SER A 52 3.06 -10.11 5.69
N TYR A 53 1.97 -9.38 5.95
CA TYR A 53 1.40 -9.22 7.29
C TYR A 53 0.90 -10.55 7.86
N TRP A 54 0.24 -11.36 7.03
CA TRP A 54 -0.18 -12.70 7.42
C TRP A 54 1.03 -13.58 7.78
N SER A 55 2.06 -13.61 6.93
CA SER A 55 3.25 -14.43 7.12
C SER A 55 4.02 -14.07 8.40
N ILE A 56 4.22 -12.77 8.65
CA ILE A 56 4.81 -12.28 9.89
C ILE A 56 3.97 -12.69 11.10
N GLY A 57 2.64 -12.59 11.00
CA GLY A 57 1.73 -13.04 12.03
C GLY A 57 1.86 -14.52 12.35
N LYS A 58 1.98 -15.35 11.30
CA LYS A 58 2.15 -16.81 11.41
C LYS A 58 3.47 -17.17 12.07
N GLU A 59 4.57 -16.55 11.67
CA GLU A 59 5.87 -16.76 12.32
C GLU A 59 5.83 -16.42 13.81
N ILE A 60 5.21 -15.30 14.18
CA ILE A 60 5.05 -14.93 15.59
C ILE A 60 4.24 -16.01 16.32
N LEU A 61 3.09 -16.43 15.78
CA LEU A 61 2.24 -17.45 16.40
C LEU A 61 2.99 -18.76 16.63
N ASP A 62 3.70 -19.24 15.61
CA ASP A 62 4.38 -20.52 15.64
C ASP A 62 5.49 -20.53 16.70
N ARG A 63 6.26 -19.44 16.80
CA ARG A 63 7.28 -19.30 17.85
C ARG A 63 6.68 -19.20 19.25
N GLN A 64 5.55 -18.48 19.40
CA GLN A 64 4.87 -18.40 20.70
C GLN A 64 4.31 -19.74 21.15
N GLN A 65 3.82 -20.58 20.22
CA GLN A 65 3.31 -21.92 20.51
C GLN A 65 4.43 -22.93 20.80
N ALA A 66 5.50 -22.92 20.00
CA ALA A 66 6.59 -23.89 20.13
C ALA A 66 7.52 -23.60 21.31
N GLU A 67 7.81 -22.32 21.57
CA GLU A 67 8.89 -21.91 22.49
C GLU A 67 8.36 -21.12 23.70
N GLY A 68 7.04 -20.93 23.82
CA GLY A 68 6.41 -20.24 24.96
C GLY A 68 6.72 -18.74 25.04
N TRP A 69 7.15 -18.12 23.93
CA TRP A 69 7.52 -16.70 23.92
C TRP A 69 6.33 -15.81 24.29
N GLY A 70 6.44 -15.11 25.42
CA GLY A 70 5.42 -14.16 25.86
C GLY A 70 5.29 -12.93 24.93
N SER A 71 4.33 -12.05 25.22
CA SER A 71 4.06 -10.85 24.41
C SER A 71 5.24 -9.86 24.29
N ARG A 72 6.28 -10.00 25.12
CA ARG A 72 7.50 -9.17 25.07
C ARG A 72 8.28 -9.32 23.77
N VAL A 73 8.23 -10.48 23.10
CA VAL A 73 8.93 -10.67 21.82
C VAL A 73 8.44 -9.67 20.76
N ILE A 74 7.16 -9.31 20.78
CA ILE A 74 6.57 -8.35 19.85
C ILE A 74 7.19 -6.96 20.00
N TYR A 75 7.52 -6.56 21.23
CA TYR A 75 8.17 -5.27 21.47
C TYR A 75 9.62 -5.28 20.97
N ARG A 76 10.32 -6.42 21.09
CA ARG A 76 11.66 -6.55 20.52
C ARG A 76 11.65 -6.55 19.00
N LEU A 77 10.81 -7.36 18.38
CA LEU A 77 10.60 -7.35 16.93
C LEU A 77 10.27 -5.95 16.41
N SER A 78 9.40 -5.21 17.10
CA SER A 78 9.07 -3.84 16.69
C SER A 78 10.29 -2.91 16.71
N THR A 79 11.14 -3.03 17.73
CA THR A 79 12.36 -2.21 17.86
C THR A 79 13.35 -2.57 16.77
N ASP A 80 13.60 -3.86 16.59
CA ASP A 80 14.63 -4.37 15.70
C ASP A 80 14.24 -4.16 14.23
N LEU A 81 12.96 -4.37 13.87
CA LEU A 81 12.46 -4.12 12.52
C LEU A 81 12.51 -2.62 12.16
N LYS A 82 12.20 -1.72 13.10
CA LYS A 82 12.32 -0.27 12.85
C LYS A 82 13.77 0.18 12.68
N SER A 83 14.70 -0.45 13.40
CA SER A 83 16.13 -0.19 13.24
C SER A 83 16.65 -0.73 11.92
N ARG A 84 16.25 -1.95 11.54
CA ARG A 84 16.67 -2.62 10.30
C ARG A 84 16.10 -1.96 9.04
N PHE A 85 14.88 -1.46 9.12
CA PHE A 85 14.16 -0.83 8.01
C PHE A 85 13.80 0.61 8.36
N SER A 86 14.81 1.47 8.43
CA SER A 86 14.63 2.89 8.71
C SER A 86 13.72 3.55 7.67
N GLY A 87 12.68 4.27 8.13
CA GLY A 87 11.67 4.88 7.27
C GLY A 87 10.48 3.98 6.90
N ALA A 88 10.57 2.67 7.15
CA ALA A 88 9.43 1.78 6.93
C ALA A 88 8.34 1.97 7.99
N LYS A 89 7.10 2.15 7.53
CA LYS A 89 5.90 2.21 8.39
C LYS A 89 5.32 0.79 8.55
N GLY A 90 4.57 0.56 9.63
CA GLY A 90 3.84 -0.70 9.83
C GLY A 90 4.50 -1.70 10.79
N TYR A 91 5.67 -1.41 11.38
CA TYR A 91 6.30 -2.30 12.37
C TYR A 91 6.16 -1.80 13.80
N SER A 92 5.01 -1.21 14.15
CA SER A 92 4.71 -0.87 15.55
C SER A 92 4.31 -2.12 16.33
N PRO A 93 4.45 -2.14 17.68
CA PRO A 93 4.04 -3.32 18.46
C PRO A 93 2.55 -3.63 18.29
N ARG A 94 1.73 -2.57 18.13
CA ARG A 94 0.30 -2.71 17.85
C ARG A 94 0.06 -3.40 16.50
N ASN A 95 0.77 -2.99 15.45
CA ASN A 95 0.57 -3.60 14.13
C ASN A 95 1.05 -5.05 14.09
N LEU A 96 2.16 -5.38 14.77
CA LEU A 96 2.61 -6.77 14.90
C LEU A 96 1.62 -7.65 15.69
N LYS A 97 0.98 -7.11 16.74
CA LYS A 97 -0.13 -7.81 17.41
C LYS A 97 -1.30 -8.06 16.46
N TYR A 98 -1.64 -7.08 15.60
CA TYR A 98 -2.68 -7.28 14.58
C TYR A 98 -2.29 -8.32 13.55
N MET A 99 -1.05 -8.32 13.05
CA MET A 99 -0.54 -9.35 12.14
C MET A 99 -0.69 -10.75 12.76
N ARG A 100 -0.29 -10.89 14.03
CA ARG A 100 -0.47 -12.13 14.78
C ARG A 100 -1.94 -12.54 14.89
N THR A 101 -2.83 -11.62 15.29
CA THR A 101 -4.27 -11.91 15.38
C THR A 101 -4.86 -12.24 14.02
N PHE A 102 -4.40 -11.58 12.95
CA PHE A 102 -4.82 -11.85 11.58
C PHE A 102 -4.45 -13.27 11.15
N ALA A 103 -3.21 -13.70 11.36
CA ALA A 103 -2.80 -15.07 11.07
C ALA A 103 -3.56 -16.12 11.92
N ALA A 104 -3.91 -15.78 13.16
CA ALA A 104 -4.67 -16.68 14.04
C ALA A 104 -6.11 -16.86 13.57
N ALA A 105 -6.75 -15.79 13.10
CA ALA A 105 -8.13 -15.80 12.65
C ALA A 105 -8.31 -16.43 11.26
N TRP A 106 -7.27 -16.44 10.42
CA TRP A 106 -7.27 -17.08 9.11
C TRP A 106 -6.03 -18.00 8.95
N PRO A 107 -6.07 -19.25 9.43
CA PRO A 107 -4.91 -20.14 9.40
C PRO A 107 -4.49 -20.62 8.00
N ASP A 108 -5.40 -20.55 7.02
CA ASP A 108 -5.13 -20.91 5.63
C ASP A 108 -4.70 -19.67 4.82
N PRO A 109 -3.49 -19.67 4.21
CA PRO A 109 -3.01 -18.56 3.38
C PRO A 109 -3.84 -18.32 2.10
N SER A 110 -4.68 -19.27 1.67
CA SER A 110 -5.52 -19.15 0.46
C SER A 110 -6.47 -17.93 0.51
N PHE A 111 -6.88 -17.50 1.71
CA PHE A 111 -7.71 -16.31 1.93
C PHE A 111 -7.06 -15.01 1.43
N VAL A 112 -5.73 -14.89 1.53
CA VAL A 112 -5.00 -13.69 1.08
C VAL A 112 -5.14 -13.52 -0.44
N GLN A 113 -5.29 -14.61 -1.19
CA GLN A 113 -5.51 -14.54 -2.63
C GLN A 113 -6.94 -14.11 -2.99
N GLN A 114 -7.93 -14.49 -2.18
CA GLN A 114 -9.35 -14.18 -2.41
C GLN A 114 -9.73 -12.75 -2.02
N ALA A 115 -9.17 -12.22 -0.92
CA ALA A 115 -9.47 -10.86 -0.44
C ALA A 115 -9.07 -9.74 -1.43
N VAL A 116 -8.16 -10.03 -2.36
CA VAL A 116 -7.65 -9.08 -3.36
C VAL A 116 -8.54 -9.03 -4.62
N LEU A 117 -9.36 -10.06 -4.85
CA LEU A 117 -10.24 -10.15 -6.02
C LEU A 117 -11.59 -9.44 -5.82
N GLY A 118 -11.90 -9.00 -4.60
CA GLY A 118 -13.23 -8.53 -4.21
C GLY A 118 -13.33 -7.06 -3.79
N THR A 119 -12.97 -6.10 -4.65
CA THR A 119 -13.51 -4.72 -4.58
C THR A 119 -13.76 -4.13 -5.97
N SER A 120 -14.35 -4.91 -6.87
CA SER A 120 -15.08 -4.37 -8.03
C SER A 120 -16.57 -4.55 -7.79
N SER A 121 -17.11 -3.95 -6.72
CA SER A 121 -18.55 -3.75 -6.65
C SER A 121 -18.88 -2.50 -7.45
N THR A 122 -19.13 -2.75 -8.73
CA THR A 122 -19.85 -1.88 -9.65
C THR A 122 -21.11 -1.36 -8.95
N ARG A 123 -21.09 -0.09 -8.54
CA ARG A 123 -22.33 0.64 -8.28
C ARG A 123 -22.90 1.00 -9.65
N SER A 124 -23.80 0.18 -10.16
CA SER A 124 -24.64 0.51 -11.30
C SER A 124 -26.09 0.19 -10.99
N ARG A 125 -26.92 1.24 -10.99
CA ARG A 125 -28.40 1.31 -11.01
C ARG A 125 -29.06 0.90 -9.67
N LEU A 126 -30.03 1.65 -9.16
CA LEU A 126 -31.13 2.38 -9.82
C LEU A 126 -31.02 3.90 -9.72
#